data_AF-A0A3B7MD30-F1
#
_entry.id   AF-A0A3B7MD30-F1
#
_cell.length_a   1.000
_cell.length_b   1.000
_cell.length_c   1.000
_cell.angle_alpha   90.00
_cell.angle_beta   90.00
_cell.angle_gamma   90.00
#
_symmetry.space_group_name_H-M   'P 1'
#
loop_
_entity.id
_entity.type
_entity.pdbx_description
1 polymer ?
#
loop_
_entity_poly.entity_id
_entity_poly.type
_entity_poly.pdbx_seq_one_letter_code
_entity_poly.pdbx_strand_id
1 'polypeptide(L)'
;MNSESEITEHLPPDVLGWLYAYQREHQFTSLEAAIVDIICKYYAQAEHFPERVADLERRVNALSREVIHLRQQLPENYDRLREQLAAVRLSHSGILHNLRDRVEALESEVFAGRPSAADAEADS
;
A
#
# COMPACT_ATOMS: atom_id res chain seq x y z
N MET A 1 -50.10 41.14 -12.40
CA MET A 1 -50.26 39.74 -12.83
C MET A 1 -48.90 39.34 -13.36
N ASN A 2 -48.07 38.80 -12.48
CA ASN A 2 -46.69 38.48 -12.79
C ASN A 2 -46.71 37.17 -13.56
N SER A 3 -46.35 37.23 -14.84
CA SER A 3 -46.04 36.06 -15.65
C SER A 3 -44.79 35.43 -15.06
N GLU A 4 -44.96 34.51 -14.11
CA GLU A 4 -43.90 33.59 -13.72
C GLU A 4 -43.61 32.76 -14.96
N SER A 5 -42.46 32.99 -15.59
CA SER A 5 -41.95 32.12 -16.64
C SER A 5 -41.90 30.71 -16.07
N GLU A 6 -42.83 29.86 -16.51
CA GLU A 6 -42.87 28.47 -16.07
C GLU A 6 -41.50 27.85 -16.39
N ILE A 7 -40.91 27.15 -15.42
CA ILE A 7 -39.58 26.51 -15.55
C ILE A 7 -39.47 25.65 -16.83
N THR A 8 -40.61 25.24 -17.37
CA THR A 8 -40.81 24.52 -18.63
C THR A 8 -40.45 25.32 -19.89
N GLU A 9 -40.52 26.66 -19.88
CA GLU A 9 -40.17 27.49 -21.05
C GLU A 9 -38.67 27.48 -21.38
N HIS A 10 -37.82 27.18 -20.40
CA HIS A 10 -36.36 27.16 -20.55
C HIS A 10 -35.79 25.75 -20.78
N LEU A 11 -36.65 24.72 -20.80
CA LEU A 11 -36.20 23.34 -20.98
C LEU A 11 -35.97 23.02 -22.46
N PRO A 12 -34.90 22.28 -22.79
CA PRO A 12 -34.67 21.79 -24.14
C PRO A 12 -35.87 20.96 -24.65
N PRO A 13 -36.18 21.00 -25.96
CA PRO A 13 -37.34 20.32 -26.52
C PRO A 13 -37.32 18.79 -26.30
N ASP A 14 -36.12 18.20 -26.29
CA ASP A 14 -35.95 16.76 -26.02
C ASP A 14 -36.33 16.40 -24.57
N VAL A 15 -36.00 17.29 -23.62
CA VAL A 15 -36.31 17.11 -22.19
C VAL A 15 -37.80 17.31 -21.94
N LEU A 16 -38.42 18.28 -22.63
CA LEU A 16 -39.88 18.47 -22.60
C LEU A 16 -40.62 17.26 -23.17
N GLY A 17 -40.17 16.72 -24.30
CA GLY A 17 -40.75 15.52 -24.90
C GLY A 17 -40.71 14.31 -23.96
N TRP A 18 -39.58 14.12 -23.27
CA TRP A 18 -39.44 13.10 -22.24
C TRP A 18 -40.34 13.35 -21.02
N LEU A 19 -40.40 14.60 -20.53
CA LEU A 19 -41.26 15.01 -19.41
C LEU A 19 -42.75 14.77 -19.71
N TYR A 20 -43.21 15.07 -20.93
CA TYR A 20 -44.60 14.80 -21.34
C TYR A 20 -44.89 13.30 -21.46
N ALA A 21 -43.91 12.48 -21.85
CA ALA A 21 -44.06 11.03 -21.88
C ALA A 21 -44.18 10.49 -20.45
N TYR A 22 -43.29 10.93 -19.56
CA TYR A 22 -43.29 10.59 -18.14
C TYR A 22 -44.58 11.05 -17.44
N GLN A 23 -45.07 12.24 -17.74
CA GLN A 23 -46.33 12.76 -17.22
C GLN A 23 -47.52 11.87 -17.62
N ARG A 24 -47.58 11.44 -18.88
CA ARG A 24 -48.64 10.56 -19.38
C ARG A 24 -48.56 9.15 -18.79
N GLU A 25 -47.35 8.62 -18.66
CA GLU A 25 -47.10 7.30 -18.08
C GLU A 25 -47.53 7.23 -16.61
N HIS A 26 -47.24 8.28 -15.84
CA HIS A 26 -47.54 8.36 -14.41
C HIS A 26 -48.82 9.14 -14.07
N GLN A 27 -49.59 9.56 -15.09
CA GLN A 27 -50.88 10.25 -14.95
C GLN A 27 -50.85 11.53 -14.10
N PHE A 28 -49.76 12.30 -14.18
CA PHE A 28 -49.64 13.56 -13.45
C PHE A 28 -50.52 14.66 -14.08
N THR A 29 -51.19 15.44 -13.23
CA THR A 29 -52.10 16.53 -13.63
C THR A 29 -51.38 17.76 -14.18
N SER A 30 -50.09 17.92 -13.89
CA SER A 30 -49.25 19.00 -14.42
C SER A 30 -47.81 18.52 -14.64
N LEU A 31 -47.09 19.23 -15.52
CA LEU A 31 -45.66 19.02 -15.72
C LEU A 31 -44.85 19.31 -14.45
N GLU A 32 -45.26 20.31 -13.68
CA GLU A 32 -44.64 20.65 -12.40
C GLU A 32 -44.72 19.48 -11.41
N ALA A 33 -45.87 18.80 -11.32
CA ALA A 33 -46.02 17.63 -10.47
C ALA A 33 -45.10 16.47 -10.90
N ALA A 34 -44.91 16.28 -12.20
CA ALA A 34 -43.97 15.31 -12.74
C ALA A 34 -42.51 15.69 -12.42
N ILE A 35 -42.14 16.96 -12.56
CA ILE A 35 -40.81 17.47 -12.21
C ILE A 35 -40.53 17.27 -10.72
N VAL A 36 -41.48 17.61 -9.86
CA VAL A 36 -41.36 17.44 -8.41
C VAL A 36 -41.20 15.96 -8.06
N ASP A 37 -41.98 15.06 -8.66
CA ASP A 37 -41.84 13.61 -8.44
C ASP A 37 -40.44 13.09 -8.85
N ILE A 38 -39.92 13.50 -9.99
CA ILE A 38 -38.59 13.12 -10.47
C ILE A 38 -37.51 13.61 -9.51
N ILE A 39 -37.58 14.88 -9.09
CA ILE A 39 -36.63 15.47 -8.13
C ILE A 39 -36.72 14.76 -6.78
N CYS A 40 -37.92 14.54 -6.26
CA CYS A 40 -38.13 13.80 -5.02
C CYS A 40 -37.58 12.38 -5.10
N LYS A 41 -37.78 11.65 -6.21
CA LYS A 41 -37.20 10.31 -6.42
C LYS A 41 -35.68 10.35 -6.49
N TYR A 42 -35.09 11.34 -7.15
CA TYR A 42 -33.63 11.50 -7.23
C TYR A 42 -33.01 11.76 -5.85
N TYR A 43 -33.61 12.64 -5.06
CA TYR A 43 -33.13 12.93 -3.70
C TYR A 43 -33.49 11.83 -2.69
N ALA A 44 -34.57 11.08 -2.88
CA ALA A 44 -34.85 9.87 -2.11
C ALA A 44 -33.83 8.76 -2.39
N GLN A 45 -33.30 8.67 -3.63
CA GLN A 45 -32.17 7.80 -3.94
C GLN A 45 -30.85 8.24 -3.28
N ALA A 46 -30.75 9.49 -2.79
CA ALA A 46 -29.56 9.96 -2.07
C ALA A 46 -29.36 9.26 -0.71
N GLU A 47 -30.29 8.44 -0.24
CA GLU A 47 -30.10 7.55 0.92
C GLU A 47 -28.96 6.53 0.72
N HIS A 48 -28.42 6.34 -0.49
CA HIS A 48 -27.21 5.54 -0.72
C HIS A 48 -25.89 6.27 -0.38
N PHE A 49 -25.90 7.60 -0.24
CA PHE A 49 -24.70 8.35 0.18
C PHE A 49 -24.23 8.03 1.61
N PRO A 50 -25.09 8.00 2.65
CA PRO A 50 -24.65 7.67 4.00
C PRO A 50 -24.05 6.25 4.10
N GLU A 51 -24.58 5.28 3.35
CA GLU A 51 -24.01 3.92 3.33
C GLU A 51 -22.61 3.88 2.71
N ARG A 52 -22.40 4.59 1.59
CA ARG A 52 -21.08 4.67 0.94
C ARG A 52 -20.06 5.44 1.79
N VAL A 53 -20.50 6.48 2.49
CA VAL A 53 -19.64 7.23 3.43
C VAL A 53 -19.30 6.35 4.63
N ALA A 54 -20.26 5.65 5.21
CA ALA A 54 -20.03 4.73 6.32
C ALA A 54 -19.10 3.56 5.94
N ASP A 55 -19.22 3.02 4.72
CA ASP A 55 -18.30 2.00 4.22
C ASP A 55 -16.89 2.55 4.03
N LEU A 56 -16.77 3.76 3.49
CA LEU A 56 -15.48 4.44 3.34
C LEU A 56 -14.82 4.71 4.70
N GLU A 57 -15.58 5.19 5.68
CA GLU A 57 -15.12 5.40 7.06
C GLU A 57 -14.64 4.09 7.69
N ARG A 58 -15.37 2.98 7.49
CA ARG A 58 -14.94 1.65 7.96
C ARG A 58 -13.61 1.23 7.34
N ARG A 59 -13.44 1.44 6.03
CA ARG A 59 -12.19 1.11 5.31
C ARG A 59 -11.02 1.98 5.75
N VAL A 60 -11.23 3.28 5.95
CA VAL A 60 -10.21 4.20 6.47
C VAL A 60 -9.79 3.80 7.89
N ASN A 61 -10.74 3.45 8.75
CA ASN A 61 -10.45 3.00 10.11
C ASN A 61 -9.75 1.63 10.15
N ALA A 62 -10.00 0.74 9.20
CA ALA A 62 -9.25 -0.51 9.06
C ALA A 62 -7.80 -0.22 8.63
N LEU A 63 -7.61 0.60 7.59
CA LEU A 63 -6.30 0.97 7.08
C LEU A 63 -5.46 1.70 8.15
N SER A 64 -6.08 2.60 8.93
CA SER A 64 -5.42 3.30 10.02
C SER A 64 -4.86 2.33 11.08
N ARG A 65 -5.63 1.29 11.43
CA ARG A 65 -5.20 0.25 12.37
C ARG A 65 -4.05 -0.58 11.82
N GLU A 66 -4.09 -0.93 10.54
CA GLU A 66 -2.99 -1.66 9.88
C GLU A 66 -1.70 -0.84 9.86
N VAL A 67 -1.78 0.46 9.56
CA VAL A 67 -0.61 1.36 9.57
C VAL A 67 0.00 1.47 10.98
N ILE A 68 -0.84 1.56 12.02
CA ILE A 68 -0.37 1.59 13.41
C ILE A 68 0.33 0.27 13.76
N HIS A 69 -0.26 -0.86 13.37
CA HIS A 69 0.33 -2.18 13.61
C HIS A 69 1.68 -2.35 12.91
N LEU A 70 1.77 -1.96 11.63
CA LEU A 70 3.02 -1.98 10.86
C LEU A 70 4.09 -1.10 11.49
N ARG A 71 3.73 0.11 11.96
CA ARG A 71 4.67 1.01 12.65
C ARG A 71 5.19 0.41 13.96
N GLN A 72 4.40 -0.40 14.66
CA GLN A 72 4.82 -1.07 15.88
C GLN A 72 5.74 -2.27 15.60
N GLN A 73 5.50 -3.02 14.52
CA GLN A 73 6.29 -4.21 14.17
C GLN A 73 7.62 -3.89 13.46
N LEU A 74 7.70 -2.76 12.77
CA LEU A 74 8.90 -2.36 12.01
C LEU A 74 10.17 -2.26 12.86
N PRO A 75 10.17 -1.61 14.04
CA PRO A 75 11.33 -1.56 14.92
C PRO A 75 11.82 -2.94 15.34
N GLU A 76 10.91 -3.83 15.77
CA GLU A 76 11.25 -5.17 16.22
C GLU A 76 11.87 -6.03 15.10
N ASN A 77 11.29 -5.95 13.90
CA ASN A 77 11.83 -6.66 12.73
C ASN A 77 13.20 -6.10 12.31
N TYR A 78 13.38 -4.77 12.37
CA TYR A 78 14.65 -4.14 12.07
C TYR A 78 15.73 -4.53 13.09
N ASP A 79 15.41 -4.51 14.39
CA ASP A 79 16.33 -4.91 15.44
C ASP A 79 16.73 -6.38 15.31
N ARG A 80 15.77 -7.27 15.02
CA ARG A 80 16.05 -8.69 14.77
C ARG A 80 16.99 -8.90 13.58
N LEU A 81 16.76 -8.20 12.47
CA LEU A 81 17.65 -8.25 11.31
C LEU A 81 19.04 -7.71 11.62
N ARG A 82 19.12 -6.64 12.42
CA ARG A 82 20.38 -6.05 12.87
C ARG A 82 21.17 -7.02 13.74
N GLU A 83 20.52 -7.70 14.67
CA GLU A 83 21.12 -8.74 15.51
C GLU A 83 21.61 -9.93 14.69
N GLN A 84 20.80 -10.42 13.74
CA GLN A 84 21.20 -11.49 12.84
C GLN A 84 22.42 -11.10 12.00
N LEU A 85 22.47 -9.88 11.47
CA LEU A 85 23.61 -9.38 10.72
C LEU A 85 24.87 -9.31 11.60
N ALA A 86 24.75 -8.87 12.85
CA ALA A 86 25.85 -8.84 13.79
C ALA A 86 26.39 -10.25 14.09
N ALA A 87 25.50 -11.23 14.30
CA ALA A 87 25.86 -12.62 14.51
C ALA A 87 26.59 -13.22 13.30
N VAL A 88 26.10 -12.96 12.08
CA VAL A 88 26.74 -13.41 10.84
C VAL A 88 28.13 -12.78 10.69
N ARG A 89 28.29 -11.47 10.95
CA ARG A 89 29.59 -10.80 10.88
C ARG A 89 30.57 -11.39 11.89
N LEU A 90 30.14 -11.64 13.12
CA LEU A 90 30.98 -12.25 14.15
C LEU A 90 31.42 -13.66 13.75
N SER A 91 30.47 -14.49 13.27
CA SER A 91 30.77 -15.84 12.78
C SER A 91 31.74 -15.82 11.61
N HIS A 92 31.53 -14.93 10.63
CA HIS A 92 32.40 -14.80 9.47
C HIS A 92 33.82 -14.37 9.85
N SER A 93 33.97 -13.39 10.75
CA SER A 93 35.28 -13.00 11.28
C SER A 93 35.97 -14.15 12.01
N GLY A 94 35.25 -14.95 12.78
CA GLY A 94 35.78 -16.14 13.45
C GLY A 94 36.28 -17.20 12.45
N ILE A 95 35.53 -17.44 11.36
CA ILE A 95 35.93 -18.36 10.29
C ILE A 95 37.21 -17.87 9.60
N LEU A 96 37.28 -16.59 9.25
CA LEU A 96 38.46 -16.02 8.59
C LEU A 96 39.70 -16.07 9.50
N HIS A 97 39.54 -15.81 10.79
CA HIS A 97 40.63 -15.94 11.75
C HIS A 97 41.10 -17.39 11.86
N ASN A 98 40.19 -18.36 11.98
CA ASN A 98 40.55 -19.77 12.01
C ASN A 98 41.27 -20.23 10.74
N LEU A 99 40.79 -19.78 9.56
CA LEU A 99 41.46 -20.06 8.30
C LEU A 99 42.87 -19.47 8.26
N ARG A 100 43.05 -18.24 8.75
CA ARG A 100 44.36 -17.60 8.86
C ARG A 100 45.30 -18.42 9.74
N ASP A 101 44.87 -18.79 10.94
CA ASP A 101 45.69 -19.53 11.90
C ASP A 101 46.11 -20.90 11.31
N ARG A 102 45.20 -21.55 10.58
CA ARG A 102 45.51 -22.82 9.88
C ARG A 102 46.49 -22.63 8.74
N VAL A 103 46.39 -21.55 7.98
CA VAL A 103 47.36 -21.22 6.93
C VAL A 103 48.73 -20.95 7.55
N GLU A 104 48.80 -20.17 8.63
CA GLU A 104 50.04 -19.86 9.33
C GLU A 104 50.69 -21.14 9.92
N ALA A 105 49.90 -22.03 10.50
CA ALA A 105 50.38 -23.33 10.95
C ALA A 105 50.96 -24.17 9.78
N LEU A 106 50.25 -24.26 8.66
CA LEU A 106 50.74 -24.98 7.47
C LEU A 106 52.00 -24.35 6.87
N GLU A 107 52.08 -23.02 6.83
CA GLU A 107 53.30 -22.30 6.41
C GLU A 107 54.45 -22.65 7.35
N SER A 108 54.24 -22.63 8.66
CA SER A 108 55.28 -23.00 9.62
C SER A 108 55.78 -24.43 9.42
N GLU A 109 54.90 -25.41 9.15
CA GLU A 109 55.28 -26.80 8.90
C GLU A 109 56.05 -26.97 7.58
N VAL A 110 55.60 -26.30 6.50
CA VAL A 110 56.22 -26.37 5.18
C VAL A 110 57.58 -25.68 5.15
N PHE A 111 57.71 -24.52 5.81
CA PHE A 111 58.96 -23.77 5.85
C PHE A 111 59.93 -24.24 6.94
N ALA A 112 59.47 -24.89 8.01
CA ALA A 112 60.35 -25.54 8.99
C ALA A 112 60.95 -26.86 8.46
N GLY A 113 60.31 -27.50 7.47
CA GLY A 113 60.79 -28.72 6.83
C GLY A 113 61.84 -28.51 5.73
N ARG A 114 62.20 -27.27 5.39
CA ARG A 114 63.28 -26.99 4.44
C ARG A 114 64.60 -26.88 5.21
N PRO A 115 65.50 -27.89 5.16
CA PRO A 115 66.86 -27.68 5.63
C PRO A 115 67.40 -26.45 4.90
N SER A 116 67.91 -25.51 5.67
CA SER A 116 68.55 -24.32 5.14
C SER A 116 69.60 -24.79 4.14
N ALA A 117 69.56 -24.29 2.90
CA ALA A 117 70.63 -24.56 1.94
C ALA A 117 72.00 -24.08 2.45
N ALA A 118 72.04 -23.33 3.56
CA ALA A 118 73.26 -22.96 4.27
C ALA A 118 73.88 -24.10 5.11
N ASP A 119 73.11 -25.16 5.46
CA ASP A 119 73.64 -26.29 6.24
C ASP A 119 74.33 -27.35 5.36
N ALA A 120 74.20 -27.26 4.03
CA ALA A 120 74.80 -28.19 3.08
C ALA A 120 76.20 -27.76 2.56
N GLU A 121 76.62 -26.51 2.80
CA GLU A 121 77.95 -26.00 2.40
C GLU A 121 78.97 -25.99 3.56
N ALA A 122 78.59 -26.41 4.77
CA ALA A 122 79.47 -26.40 5.94
C ALA A 122 80.28 -27.70 6.15
N ASP A 123 80.15 -28.70 5.27
CA ASP A 123 80.78 -30.02 5.42
C ASP A 123 81.50 -30.51 4.13
N SER A 124 82.19 -29.61 3.43
CA SER A 124 83.09 -29.96 2.30
C SER A 124 84.39 -29.17 2.32
#